data_AF-A0A7L4P0B4-F1
#
_entry.id   AF-A0A7L4P0B4-F1
#
_cell.length_a   1.000
_cell.length_b   1.000
_cell.length_c   1.000
_cell.angle_alpha   90.00
_cell.angle_beta   90.00
_cell.angle_gamma   90.00
#
_symmetry.space_group_name_H-M   'P 1'
#
loop_
_entity.id
_entity.type
_entity.pdbx_description
1 polymer ?
#
loop_
_entity_poly.entity_id
_entity_poly.type
_entity_poly.pdbx_seq_one_letter_code
_entity_poly.pdbx_strand_id
1 'polypeptide(L)'
;MADKVKLGNVWLSVCSGCELSIADIHEAIVDVLGLADFEFMPVLMDVKYDEWTDVDVAIVTGGIRNEENRELALKVREKAKVVIGYGTCAAYGGVFGLGNLHTVDDLTQEAYINSESTHNDAGIIPSEGVPHLESRVRPLTDVIDVDLLLPGCPPRSDLVAQIVMALLKGEELPEIPKTNLCEVCPREKPPEGMAMDKIIRQFELGEPDPEMCLVPQGLVCMGPATTSICGAECPSIGIKCQGCYGPTFNVVDQGAKMISAIGSDFGVERDKTVDPEEVANELDDIVGTFYTYTLPAALVPLKMRKEGK
;
A
#
# COMPACT_ATOMS: atom_id res chain seq x y z
N MET A 1 -26.96 -26.85 11.78
CA MET A 1 -25.97 -25.77 11.85
C MET A 1 -26.10 -25.02 10.54
N ALA A 2 -26.14 -23.69 10.56
CA ALA A 2 -26.09 -22.94 9.29
C ALA A 2 -24.79 -23.32 8.57
N ASP A 3 -24.82 -23.42 7.24
CA ASP A 3 -23.60 -23.69 6.47
C ASP A 3 -22.63 -22.53 6.69
N LYS A 4 -21.38 -22.86 7.07
CA LYS A 4 -20.33 -21.87 7.28
C LYS A 4 -19.94 -21.24 5.95
N VAL A 5 -19.51 -19.98 5.99
CA VAL A 5 -19.01 -19.27 4.81
C VAL A 5 -17.66 -19.86 4.40
N LYS A 6 -17.50 -20.15 3.11
CA LYS A 6 -16.22 -20.62 2.58
C LYS A 6 -15.29 -19.45 2.27
N LEU A 7 -14.15 -19.40 2.96
CA LEU A 7 -13.14 -18.38 2.78
C LEU A 7 -11.92 -18.94 2.03
N GLY A 8 -11.38 -18.14 1.12
CA GLY A 8 -10.05 -18.36 0.55
C GLY A 8 -9.15 -17.14 0.80
N ASN A 9 -7.88 -17.35 1.09
CA ASN A 9 -6.85 -16.32 1.06
C ASN A 9 -5.82 -16.68 -0.01
N VAL A 10 -5.57 -15.74 -0.93
CA VAL A 10 -4.59 -15.90 -2.00
C VAL A 10 -3.60 -14.74 -1.92
N TRP A 11 -2.32 -15.07 -1.80
CA TRP A 11 -1.23 -14.12 -1.82
C TRP A 11 -0.62 -13.96 -3.21
N LEU A 12 -0.31 -12.73 -3.61
CA LEU A 12 0.31 -12.41 -4.90
C LEU A 12 1.69 -11.80 -4.63
N SER A 13 2.01 -10.64 -5.21
CA SER A 13 3.22 -9.90 -4.86
C SER A 13 3.05 -9.18 -3.52
N VAL A 14 3.37 -9.90 -2.42
CA VAL A 14 3.16 -9.45 -1.04
C VAL A 14 4.35 -9.81 -0.14
N CYS A 15 4.46 -9.15 1.02
CA CYS A 15 5.46 -9.42 2.05
C CYS A 15 4.96 -10.28 3.22
N SER A 16 3.78 -10.91 3.09
CA SER A 16 3.02 -11.62 4.13
C SER A 16 2.53 -10.80 5.34
N GLY A 17 2.83 -9.50 5.41
CA GLY A 17 2.38 -8.64 6.53
C GLY A 17 0.86 -8.55 6.68
N CYS A 18 0.10 -8.73 5.59
CA CYS A 18 -1.36 -8.75 5.62
C CYS A 18 -1.87 -10.04 6.28
N GLU A 19 -1.28 -11.19 5.93
CA GLU A 19 -1.58 -12.48 6.56
C GLU A 19 -1.26 -12.47 8.07
N LEU A 20 -0.16 -11.81 8.46
CA LEU A 20 0.15 -11.60 9.87
C LEU A 20 -0.91 -10.73 10.56
N SER A 21 -1.37 -9.66 9.93
CA SER A 21 -2.47 -8.84 10.47
C SER A 21 -3.78 -9.62 10.65
N ILE A 22 -4.07 -10.59 9.76
CA ILE A 22 -5.19 -11.52 9.92
C ILE A 22 -4.97 -12.42 11.15
N ALA A 23 -3.75 -12.93 11.37
CA ALA A 23 -3.43 -13.72 12.56
C ALA A 23 -3.44 -12.87 13.85
N ASP A 24 -3.16 -11.57 13.76
CA ASP A 24 -3.17 -10.61 14.87
C ASP A 24 -4.58 -10.20 15.34
N ILE A 25 -5.64 -10.83 14.83
CA ILE A 25 -6.97 -10.75 15.46
C ILE A 25 -7.04 -11.61 16.75
N HIS A 26 -5.95 -12.31 17.09
CA HIS A 26 -5.73 -13.03 18.34
C HIS A 26 -6.89 -13.97 18.69
N GLU A 27 -7.60 -13.75 19.79
CA GLU A 27 -8.67 -14.65 20.26
C GLU A 27 -9.87 -14.66 19.31
N ALA A 28 -10.10 -13.55 18.59
CA ALA A 28 -11.22 -13.44 17.64
C ALA A 28 -11.10 -14.41 16.46
N ILE A 29 -9.91 -14.98 16.20
CA ILE A 29 -9.74 -16.01 15.17
C ILE A 29 -10.59 -17.25 15.48
N VAL A 30 -10.82 -17.56 16.76
CA VAL A 30 -11.65 -18.69 17.18
C VAL A 30 -13.11 -18.45 16.80
N ASP A 31 -13.60 -17.22 16.93
CA ASP A 31 -14.94 -16.83 16.53
C ASP A 31 -15.09 -16.88 14.99
N VAL A 32 -14.07 -16.40 14.26
CA VAL A 32 -14.03 -16.48 12.79
C VAL A 32 -14.08 -17.94 12.33
N LEU A 33 -13.28 -18.83 12.91
CA LEU A 33 -13.29 -20.26 12.60
C LEU A 33 -14.61 -20.95 13.00
N GLY A 34 -15.38 -20.35 13.90
CA GLY A 34 -16.73 -20.78 14.24
C GLY A 34 -17.76 -20.46 13.15
N LEU A 35 -17.53 -19.42 12.35
CA LEU A 35 -18.45 -18.88 11.34
C LEU A 35 -18.03 -19.17 9.89
N ALA A 36 -16.74 -19.43 9.67
CA ALA A 36 -16.14 -19.66 8.38
C ALA A 36 -15.30 -20.94 8.35
N ASP A 37 -15.24 -21.56 7.18
CA ASP A 37 -14.27 -22.60 6.87
C ASP A 37 -13.28 -22.03 5.84
N PHE A 38 -11.98 -22.06 6.17
CA PHE A 38 -10.93 -21.74 5.21
C PHE A 38 -10.74 -22.95 4.30
N GLU A 39 -10.99 -22.78 3.01
CA GLU A 39 -10.79 -23.81 1.98
C GLU A 39 -9.37 -23.72 1.39
N PHE A 40 -8.78 -22.52 1.43
CA PHE A 40 -7.47 -22.25 0.86
C PHE A 40 -6.79 -21.09 1.59
N MET A 41 -5.62 -21.33 2.17
CA MET A 41 -4.76 -20.29 2.76
C MET A 41 -3.32 -20.82 2.82
N PRO A 42 -2.48 -20.55 1.79
CA PRO A 42 -1.17 -21.20 1.62
C PRO A 42 -0.23 -21.12 2.84
N VAL A 43 -0.36 -20.06 3.64
CA VAL A 43 0.49 -19.85 4.82
C VAL A 43 0.10 -20.71 6.03
N LEU A 44 -1.15 -21.19 6.12
CA LEU A 44 -1.66 -21.99 7.25
C LEU A 44 -2.13 -23.40 6.86
N MET A 45 -2.27 -23.69 5.57
CA MET A 45 -2.89 -24.92 5.08
C MET A 45 -2.07 -25.57 3.97
N ASP A 46 -2.18 -26.90 3.87
CA ASP A 46 -1.46 -27.68 2.87
C ASP A 46 -2.17 -27.84 1.53
N VAL A 47 -3.41 -27.37 1.41
CA VAL A 47 -4.21 -27.40 0.16
C VAL A 47 -3.43 -26.69 -0.96
N LYS A 48 -3.26 -27.38 -2.09
CA LYS A 48 -2.48 -26.86 -3.22
C LYS A 48 -3.36 -26.13 -4.24
N TYR A 49 -2.74 -25.33 -5.11
CA TYR A 49 -3.45 -24.48 -6.07
C TYR A 49 -4.35 -25.27 -7.05
N ASP A 50 -3.99 -26.51 -7.37
CA ASP A 50 -4.75 -27.43 -8.22
C ASP A 50 -5.92 -28.11 -7.49
N GLU A 51 -5.86 -28.19 -6.16
CA GLU A 51 -6.91 -28.74 -5.30
C GLU A 51 -7.96 -27.68 -4.89
N TRP A 52 -7.72 -26.41 -5.21
CA TRP A 52 -8.54 -25.29 -4.78
C TRP A 52 -9.98 -25.32 -5.36
N THR A 53 -10.95 -25.33 -4.45
CA THR A 53 -12.40 -25.32 -4.70
C THR A 53 -12.99 -23.91 -4.76
N ASP A 54 -14.26 -23.78 -5.15
CA ASP A 54 -14.93 -22.49 -5.22
C ASP A 54 -15.25 -21.96 -3.81
N VAL A 55 -15.14 -20.65 -3.60
CA VAL A 55 -15.29 -19.99 -2.30
C VAL A 55 -16.35 -18.89 -2.33
N ASP A 56 -16.96 -18.61 -1.19
CA ASP A 56 -17.92 -17.51 -1.07
C ASP A 56 -17.20 -16.16 -1.05
N VAL A 57 -16.09 -16.07 -0.32
CA VAL A 57 -15.26 -14.86 -0.25
C VAL A 57 -13.79 -15.21 -0.42
N ALA A 58 -13.11 -14.51 -1.33
CA ALA A 58 -11.67 -14.58 -1.48
C ALA A 58 -11.01 -13.28 -1.00
N ILE A 59 -10.07 -13.40 -0.08
CA ILE A 59 -9.21 -12.33 0.42
C ILE A 59 -7.89 -12.40 -0.36
N VAL A 60 -7.68 -11.43 -1.24
CA VAL A 60 -6.50 -11.38 -2.12
C VAL A 60 -5.52 -10.34 -1.59
N THR A 61 -4.29 -10.74 -1.31
CA THR A 61 -3.23 -9.85 -0.86
C THR A 61 -2.16 -9.70 -1.92
N GLY A 62 -1.49 -8.56 -1.94
CA GLY A 62 -0.43 -8.29 -2.92
C GLY A 62 -0.92 -7.76 -4.26
N GLY A 63 0.00 -7.12 -4.98
CA GLY A 63 -0.23 -6.67 -6.35
C GLY A 63 0.17 -7.72 -7.39
N ILE A 64 0.16 -7.33 -8.66
CA ILE A 64 0.59 -8.18 -9.78
C ILE A 64 2.03 -7.83 -10.15
N ARG A 65 2.96 -8.78 -10.03
CA ARG A 65 4.39 -8.58 -10.38
C ARG A 65 4.90 -9.59 -11.41
N ASN A 66 4.34 -10.78 -11.48
CA ASN A 66 4.73 -11.85 -12.40
C ASN A 66 3.49 -12.52 -13.03
N GLU A 67 3.74 -13.37 -14.03
CA GLU A 67 2.70 -14.09 -14.76
C GLU A 67 1.82 -14.96 -13.85
N GLU A 68 2.45 -15.67 -12.90
CA GLU A 68 1.72 -16.51 -11.92
C GLU A 68 0.76 -15.67 -11.05
N ASN A 69 1.15 -14.47 -10.63
CA ASN A 69 0.25 -13.58 -9.89
C ASN A 69 -0.99 -13.21 -10.71
N ARG A 70 -0.81 -12.94 -12.01
CA ARG A 70 -1.93 -12.64 -12.92
C ARG A 70 -2.84 -13.86 -13.08
N GLU A 71 -2.27 -15.02 -13.33
CA GLU A 71 -3.03 -16.27 -13.47
C GLU A 71 -3.84 -16.59 -12.21
N LEU A 72 -3.22 -16.46 -11.03
CA LEU A 72 -3.89 -16.64 -9.74
C LEU A 72 -5.00 -15.61 -9.52
N ALA A 73 -4.77 -14.33 -9.84
CA ALA A 73 -5.80 -13.29 -9.72
C ALA A 73 -7.03 -13.60 -10.60
N LEU A 74 -6.81 -13.98 -11.86
CA LEU A 74 -7.89 -14.38 -12.77
C LEU A 74 -8.65 -15.60 -12.23
N LYS A 75 -7.92 -16.62 -11.74
CA LYS A 75 -8.51 -17.81 -11.14
C LYS A 75 -9.33 -17.49 -9.88
N VAL A 76 -8.87 -16.56 -9.03
CA VAL A 76 -9.66 -16.04 -7.90
C VAL A 76 -10.99 -15.50 -8.40
N ARG A 77 -10.95 -14.64 -9.42
CA ARG A 77 -12.17 -13.99 -9.90
C ARG A 77 -13.19 -14.98 -10.43
N GLU A 78 -12.74 -16.06 -11.06
CA GLU A 78 -13.61 -17.16 -11.54
C GLU A 78 -14.22 -17.99 -10.40
N LYS A 79 -13.47 -18.22 -9.32
CA LYS A 79 -13.83 -19.14 -8.24
C LYS A 79 -14.50 -18.50 -7.03
N ALA A 80 -14.42 -17.17 -6.90
CA ALA A 80 -14.94 -16.45 -5.76
C ALA A 80 -16.20 -15.65 -6.11
N LYS A 81 -17.23 -15.73 -5.26
CA LYS A 81 -18.42 -14.87 -5.40
C LYS A 81 -18.09 -13.42 -5.05
N VAL A 82 -17.34 -13.20 -3.97
CA VAL A 82 -16.87 -11.89 -3.51
C VAL A 82 -15.34 -11.89 -3.43
N VAL A 83 -14.70 -10.85 -3.96
CA VAL A 83 -13.25 -10.63 -3.91
C VAL A 83 -12.94 -9.38 -3.10
N ILE A 84 -12.12 -9.55 -2.07
CA ILE A 84 -11.63 -8.47 -1.22
C ILE A 84 -10.15 -8.28 -1.52
N GLY A 85 -9.79 -7.12 -2.06
CA GLY A 85 -8.39 -6.70 -2.18
C GLY A 85 -7.91 -6.19 -0.83
N TYR A 86 -7.07 -6.98 -0.17
CA TYR A 86 -6.65 -6.77 1.20
C TYR A 86 -5.19 -6.31 1.29
N GLY A 87 -5.01 -5.10 1.81
CA GLY A 87 -3.72 -4.43 1.93
C GLY A 87 -3.40 -3.49 0.77
N THR A 88 -2.49 -2.55 1.05
CA THR A 88 -2.08 -1.51 0.11
C THR A 88 -1.40 -2.05 -1.14
N CYS A 89 -0.73 -3.20 -1.07
CA CYS A 89 -0.18 -3.84 -2.27
C CYS A 89 -1.30 -4.27 -3.24
N ALA A 90 -2.41 -4.83 -2.74
CA ALA A 90 -3.55 -5.18 -3.58
C ALA A 90 -4.29 -3.93 -4.08
N ALA A 91 -4.51 -2.95 -3.21
CA ALA A 91 -5.26 -1.74 -3.54
C ALA A 91 -4.52 -0.80 -4.49
N TYR A 92 -3.20 -0.63 -4.31
CA TYR A 92 -2.42 0.43 -4.97
C TYR A 92 -1.05 -0.03 -5.50
N GLY A 93 -0.69 -1.30 -5.34
CA GLY A 93 0.59 -1.88 -5.76
C GLY A 93 1.71 -1.85 -4.71
N GLY A 94 1.63 -0.95 -3.72
CA GLY A 94 2.50 -0.96 -2.55
C GLY A 94 3.97 -0.66 -2.84
N VAL A 95 4.83 -0.99 -1.86
CA VAL A 95 6.27 -0.66 -1.90
C VAL A 95 7.02 -1.33 -3.04
N PHE A 96 6.62 -2.55 -3.43
CA PHE A 96 7.18 -3.25 -4.59
C PHE A 96 6.96 -2.46 -5.89
N GLY A 97 5.96 -1.59 -5.91
CA GLY A 97 5.64 -0.68 -6.99
C GLY A 97 6.76 0.27 -7.39
N LEU A 98 7.67 0.62 -6.48
CA LEU A 98 8.85 1.43 -6.79
C LEU A 98 9.76 0.77 -7.83
N GLY A 99 9.68 -0.54 -8.00
CA GLY A 99 10.33 -1.26 -9.10
C GLY A 99 9.92 -0.73 -10.50
N ASN A 100 8.78 -0.05 -10.64
CA ASN A 100 8.35 0.57 -11.90
C ASN A 100 9.22 1.76 -12.34
N LEU A 101 10.16 2.21 -11.51
CA LEU A 101 11.20 3.17 -11.89
C LEU A 101 12.32 2.53 -12.72
N HIS A 102 12.39 1.20 -12.71
CA HIS A 102 13.41 0.39 -13.36
C HIS A 102 12.79 -0.58 -14.36
N THR A 103 13.59 -1.05 -15.32
CA THR A 103 13.17 -2.13 -16.20
C THR A 103 13.30 -3.48 -15.48
N VAL A 104 12.63 -4.51 -15.98
CA VAL A 104 12.81 -5.89 -15.50
C VAL A 104 14.28 -6.31 -15.57
N ASP A 105 14.97 -5.93 -16.64
CA ASP A 105 16.39 -6.21 -16.83
C ASP A 105 17.23 -5.52 -15.76
N ASP A 106 17.03 -4.22 -15.50
CA ASP A 106 17.77 -3.53 -14.43
C ASP A 106 17.59 -4.23 -13.07
N LEU A 107 16.35 -4.61 -12.73
CA LEU A 107 16.03 -5.25 -11.46
C LEU A 107 16.68 -6.63 -11.33
N THR A 108 16.65 -7.44 -12.39
CA THR A 108 17.20 -8.79 -12.38
C THR A 108 18.73 -8.79 -12.47
N GLN A 109 19.32 -7.89 -13.25
CA GLN A 109 20.78 -7.67 -13.28
C GLN A 109 21.28 -7.26 -11.89
N GLU A 110 20.60 -6.34 -11.22
CA GLU A 110 20.99 -5.94 -9.88
C GLU A 110 20.93 -7.10 -8.88
N ALA A 111 19.82 -7.84 -8.87
CA ALA A 111 19.58 -8.92 -7.91
C ALA A 111 20.47 -10.16 -8.13
N TYR A 112 20.79 -10.51 -9.38
CA TYR A 112 21.44 -11.79 -9.72
C TYR A 112 22.86 -11.66 -10.28
N ILE A 113 23.33 -10.44 -10.57
CA ILE A 113 24.67 -10.19 -11.14
C ILE A 113 25.44 -9.15 -10.32
N ASN A 114 24.90 -7.93 -10.17
CA ASN A 114 25.68 -6.80 -9.66
C ASN A 114 25.82 -6.75 -8.14
N SER A 115 24.91 -7.39 -7.41
CA SER A 115 24.94 -7.45 -5.94
C SER A 115 26.29 -7.99 -5.46
N GLU A 116 27.00 -7.25 -4.61
CA GLU A 116 28.42 -7.51 -4.25
C GLU A 116 28.69 -8.93 -3.73
N SER A 117 27.70 -9.55 -3.09
CA SER A 117 27.78 -10.90 -2.53
C SER A 117 27.43 -12.02 -3.51
N THR A 118 27.06 -11.70 -4.75
CA THR A 118 26.58 -12.67 -5.73
C THR A 118 27.75 -13.31 -6.49
N HIS A 119 27.91 -14.61 -6.30
CA HIS A 119 28.85 -15.43 -7.06
C HIS A 119 28.13 -16.08 -8.25
N ASN A 120 28.16 -15.41 -9.42
CA ASN A 120 27.50 -15.86 -10.64
C ASN A 120 28.38 -15.64 -11.88
N ASP A 121 29.50 -16.36 -11.96
CA ASP A 121 30.49 -16.22 -13.05
C ASP A 121 29.91 -16.46 -14.45
N ALA A 122 28.82 -17.24 -14.54
CA ALA A 122 28.15 -17.56 -15.79
C ALA A 122 27.16 -16.49 -16.25
N GLY A 123 26.85 -15.49 -15.40
CA GLY A 123 25.92 -14.41 -15.72
C GLY A 123 24.49 -14.87 -15.96
N ILE A 124 24.06 -15.96 -15.30
CA ILE A 124 22.75 -16.57 -15.55
C ILE A 124 21.67 -15.83 -14.77
N ILE A 125 20.62 -15.39 -15.46
CA ILE A 125 19.37 -14.92 -14.83
C ILE A 125 18.40 -16.12 -14.74
N PRO A 126 17.82 -16.41 -13.57
CA PRO A 126 16.84 -17.48 -13.42
C PRO A 126 15.67 -17.34 -14.40
N SER A 127 15.39 -18.40 -15.15
CA SER A 127 14.34 -18.44 -16.18
C SER A 127 13.66 -19.81 -16.32
N GLU A 128 14.19 -20.86 -15.70
CA GLU A 128 13.61 -22.20 -15.72
C GLU A 128 12.88 -22.47 -14.40
N GLY A 129 11.61 -22.90 -14.48
CA GLY A 129 10.79 -23.22 -13.30
C GLY A 129 10.37 -22.02 -12.44
N VAL A 130 10.55 -20.80 -12.93
CA VAL A 130 10.15 -19.55 -12.27
C VAL A 130 9.31 -18.69 -13.21
N PRO A 131 8.26 -18.00 -12.73
CA PRO A 131 7.40 -17.18 -13.57
C PRO A 131 8.13 -15.91 -14.05
N HIS A 132 7.85 -15.46 -15.28
CA HIS A 132 8.43 -14.20 -15.76
C HIS A 132 7.79 -12.99 -15.07
N LEU A 133 8.61 -11.96 -14.83
CA LEU A 133 8.13 -10.69 -14.31
C LEU A 133 7.30 -9.96 -15.37
N GLU A 134 6.18 -9.36 -14.96
CA GLU A 134 5.45 -8.43 -15.82
C GLU A 134 6.26 -7.18 -16.13
N SER A 135 5.87 -6.45 -17.18
CA SER A 135 6.48 -5.16 -17.55
C SER A 135 6.47 -4.12 -16.41
N ARG A 136 5.48 -4.15 -15.52
CA ARG A 136 5.39 -3.31 -14.33
C ARG A 136 4.53 -3.98 -13.25
N VAL A 137 4.70 -3.54 -12.00
CA VAL A 137 3.74 -3.82 -10.92
C VAL A 137 2.41 -3.15 -11.23
N ARG A 138 1.31 -3.83 -10.90
CA ARG A 138 -0.05 -3.32 -11.00
C ARG A 138 -0.84 -3.57 -9.70
N PRO A 139 -1.76 -2.67 -9.34
CA PRO A 139 -2.82 -2.99 -8.38
C PRO A 139 -3.66 -4.18 -8.86
N LEU A 140 -4.36 -4.84 -7.95
CA LEU A 140 -5.24 -5.96 -8.26
C LEU A 140 -6.40 -5.54 -9.19
N THR A 141 -6.92 -4.32 -8.98
CA THR A 141 -8.02 -3.72 -9.74
C THR A 141 -7.69 -3.42 -11.20
N ASP A 142 -6.40 -3.39 -11.58
CA ASP A 142 -6.00 -3.28 -12.99
C ASP A 142 -6.23 -4.61 -13.77
N VAL A 143 -6.45 -5.72 -13.06
CA VAL A 143 -6.48 -7.07 -13.66
C VAL A 143 -7.80 -7.80 -13.46
N ILE A 144 -8.46 -7.63 -12.31
CA ILE A 144 -9.76 -8.23 -12.02
C ILE A 144 -10.72 -7.25 -11.34
N ASP A 145 -12.02 -7.50 -11.45
CA ASP A 145 -13.03 -6.79 -10.67
C ASP A 145 -12.94 -7.18 -9.18
N VAL A 146 -12.79 -6.18 -8.32
CA VAL A 146 -12.67 -6.34 -6.86
C VAL A 146 -13.90 -5.71 -6.19
N ASP A 147 -14.57 -6.46 -5.33
CA ASP A 147 -15.83 -6.06 -4.70
C ASP A 147 -15.62 -5.12 -3.50
N LEU A 148 -14.52 -5.32 -2.75
CA LEU A 148 -14.14 -4.48 -1.61
C LEU A 148 -12.63 -4.28 -1.56
N LEU A 149 -12.19 -3.04 -1.31
CA LEU A 149 -10.78 -2.71 -1.08
C LEU A 149 -10.56 -2.28 0.36
N LEU A 150 -9.58 -2.89 1.02
CA LEU A 150 -9.16 -2.58 2.38
C LEU A 150 -7.69 -2.21 2.40
N PRO A 151 -7.35 -0.93 2.24
CA PRO A 151 -5.96 -0.50 2.22
C PRO A 151 -5.34 -0.47 3.63
N GLY A 152 -4.02 -0.43 3.66
CA GLY A 152 -3.18 -0.47 4.84
C GLY A 152 -1.95 -1.34 4.61
N CYS A 153 -0.81 -0.99 5.19
CA CYS A 153 0.46 -1.71 5.00
C CYS A 153 1.10 -2.15 6.32
N PRO A 154 0.49 -3.11 7.05
CA PRO A 154 -0.77 -3.79 6.75
C PRO A 154 -2.01 -3.04 7.28
N PRO A 155 -3.24 -3.45 6.90
CA PRO A 155 -4.46 -2.94 7.51
C PRO A 155 -4.52 -3.26 9.00
N ARG A 156 -5.19 -2.42 9.81
CA ARG A 156 -5.32 -2.65 11.26
C ARG A 156 -6.17 -3.90 11.53
N SER A 157 -5.70 -4.75 12.44
CA SER A 157 -6.35 -6.02 12.77
C SER A 157 -7.75 -5.86 13.39
N ASP A 158 -8.00 -4.78 14.13
CA ASP A 158 -9.31 -4.49 14.72
C ASP A 158 -10.40 -4.23 13.65
N LEU A 159 -10.08 -3.44 12.63
CA LEU A 159 -10.98 -3.18 11.50
C LEU A 159 -11.19 -4.44 10.66
N VAL A 160 -10.14 -5.26 10.51
CA VAL A 160 -10.21 -6.54 9.79
C VAL A 160 -11.19 -7.48 10.47
N ALA A 161 -11.05 -7.66 11.78
CA ALA A 161 -11.97 -8.49 12.56
C ALA A 161 -13.42 -8.00 12.42
N GLN A 162 -13.65 -6.69 12.50
CA GLN A 162 -14.99 -6.12 12.33
C GLN A 162 -15.58 -6.41 10.95
N ILE A 163 -14.81 -6.20 9.88
CA ILE A 163 -15.28 -6.40 8.50
C ILE A 163 -15.54 -7.88 8.22
N VAL A 164 -14.60 -8.75 8.60
CA VAL A 164 -14.76 -10.20 8.44
C VAL A 164 -15.99 -10.67 9.19
N MET A 165 -16.16 -10.27 10.46
CA MET A 165 -17.32 -10.67 11.26
C MET A 165 -18.63 -10.14 10.68
N ALA A 166 -18.67 -8.89 10.20
CA ALA A 166 -19.86 -8.32 9.57
C ALA A 166 -20.24 -9.10 8.29
N LEU A 167 -19.26 -9.40 7.43
CA LEU A 167 -19.46 -10.20 6.22
C LEU A 167 -19.97 -11.61 6.53
N LEU A 168 -19.37 -12.28 7.53
CA LEU A 168 -19.73 -13.64 7.93
C LEU A 168 -21.13 -13.72 8.54
N LYS A 169 -21.59 -12.66 9.21
CA LYS A 169 -22.92 -12.58 9.82
C LYS A 169 -24.00 -12.01 8.88
N GLY A 170 -23.61 -11.50 7.70
CA GLY A 170 -24.52 -10.78 6.81
C GLY A 170 -25.00 -9.45 7.41
N GLU A 171 -24.18 -8.83 8.25
CA GLU A 171 -24.43 -7.52 8.87
C GLU A 171 -23.91 -6.38 7.96
N GLU A 172 -24.32 -5.15 8.24
CA GLU A 172 -23.77 -3.97 7.56
C GLU A 172 -22.27 -3.84 7.85
N LEU A 173 -21.48 -3.51 6.82
CA LEU A 173 -20.06 -3.25 6.99
C LEU A 173 -19.83 -2.02 7.88
N PRO A 174 -18.77 -2.03 8.72
CA PRO A 174 -18.42 -0.86 9.51
C PRO A 174 -18.16 0.34 8.61
N GLU A 175 -18.53 1.53 9.08
CA GLU A 175 -18.27 2.76 8.34
C GLU A 175 -16.76 2.99 8.27
N ILE A 176 -16.20 2.86 7.07
CA ILE A 176 -14.78 3.15 6.83
C ILE A 176 -14.59 4.67 6.82
N PRO A 177 -13.68 5.22 7.64
CA PRO A 177 -13.40 6.65 7.65
C PRO A 177 -13.09 7.20 6.26
N LYS A 178 -13.78 8.28 5.90
CA LYS A 178 -13.66 8.98 4.61
C LYS A 178 -12.78 10.24 4.69
N THR A 179 -12.31 10.58 5.90
CA THR A 179 -11.49 11.76 6.19
C THR A 179 -10.02 11.47 5.93
N ASN A 180 -9.20 12.52 5.87
CA ASN A 180 -7.75 12.37 5.86
C ASN A 180 -7.19 12.20 7.28
N LEU A 181 -5.93 11.77 7.37
CA LEU A 181 -5.28 11.40 8.62
C LEU A 181 -5.18 12.57 9.61
N CYS A 182 -5.19 13.81 9.13
CA CYS A 182 -5.17 14.99 9.99
C CYS A 182 -6.38 15.07 10.92
N GLU A 183 -7.51 14.45 10.57
CA GLU A 183 -8.71 14.45 11.43
C GLU A 183 -8.51 13.71 12.75
N VAL A 184 -7.75 12.61 12.72
CA VAL A 184 -7.48 11.75 13.88
C VAL A 184 -6.08 11.95 14.46
N CYS A 185 -5.28 12.83 13.86
CA CYS A 185 -3.92 13.13 14.32
C CYS A 185 -3.97 13.89 15.65
N PRO A 186 -3.21 13.47 16.68
CA PRO A 186 -3.24 14.11 18.00
C PRO A 186 -2.47 15.45 18.05
N ARG A 187 -1.74 15.80 16.99
CA ARG A 187 -0.91 17.01 16.94
C ARG A 187 -1.74 18.26 16.63
N GLU A 188 -1.38 19.38 17.24
CA GLU A 188 -1.97 20.68 17.01
C GLU A 188 -1.72 21.14 15.57
N LYS A 189 -2.82 21.42 14.86
CA LYS A 189 -2.79 21.89 13.48
C LYS A 189 -2.36 23.35 13.44
N PRO A 190 -1.56 23.77 12.44
CA PRO A 190 -1.27 25.18 12.26
C PRO A 190 -2.55 25.98 11.98
N PRO A 191 -2.60 27.29 12.31
CA PRO A 191 -3.77 28.13 12.10
C PRO A 191 -4.08 28.36 10.62
N GLU A 192 -3.08 28.31 9.73
CA GLU A 192 -3.22 28.49 8.29
C GLU A 192 -2.61 27.32 7.51
N GLY A 193 -3.48 26.55 6.85
CA GLY A 193 -3.10 25.52 5.88
C GLY A 193 -2.05 24.54 6.38
N MET A 194 -1.00 24.34 5.57
CA MET A 194 0.21 23.59 5.90
C MET A 194 1.44 24.47 5.72
N ALA A 195 1.36 25.73 6.15
CA ALA A 195 2.43 26.70 5.99
C ALA A 195 3.78 26.13 6.50
N MET A 196 4.78 26.16 5.61
CA MET A 196 6.15 25.73 5.89
C MET A 196 7.15 26.52 5.07
N ASP A 197 8.31 26.83 5.64
CA ASP A 197 9.35 27.65 4.97
C ASP A 197 10.56 26.84 4.50
N LYS A 198 10.67 25.58 4.92
CA LYS A 198 11.77 24.69 4.60
C LYS A 198 11.31 23.24 4.63
N ILE A 199 11.92 22.41 3.80
CA ILE A 199 11.79 20.96 3.81
C ILE A 199 13.10 20.38 4.34
N ILE A 200 12.99 19.52 5.34
CA ILE A 200 14.10 18.77 5.91
C ILE A 200 13.76 17.29 5.98
N ARG A 201 14.79 16.45 6.06
CA ARG A 201 14.63 15.01 6.26
C ARG A 201 14.35 14.71 7.72
N GLN A 202 13.70 13.56 7.96
CA GLN A 202 13.27 13.15 9.31
C GLN A 202 14.41 13.18 10.33
N PHE A 203 15.64 12.81 9.93
CA PHE A 203 16.78 12.79 10.83
C PHE A 203 17.43 14.16 11.07
N GLU A 204 17.15 15.16 10.22
CA GLU A 204 17.69 16.52 10.35
C GLU A 204 16.90 17.35 11.36
N LEU A 205 15.64 16.96 11.65
CA LEU A 205 14.80 17.64 12.63
C LEU A 205 15.30 17.46 14.06
N GLY A 206 15.92 16.32 14.39
CA GLY A 206 16.21 15.95 15.77
C GLY A 206 14.94 15.52 16.51
N GLU A 207 14.79 15.96 17.76
CA GLU A 207 13.58 15.72 18.56
C GLU A 207 12.47 16.69 18.12
N PRO A 208 11.35 16.20 17.56
CA PRO A 208 10.25 17.06 17.14
C PRO A 208 9.55 17.66 18.37
N ASP A 209 8.98 18.86 18.20
CA ASP A 209 8.00 19.37 19.15
C ASP A 209 6.85 18.34 19.25
N PRO A 210 6.50 17.85 20.46
CA PRO A 210 5.54 16.75 20.61
C PRO A 210 4.09 17.14 20.31
N GLU A 211 3.74 18.42 20.44
CA GLU A 211 2.37 18.92 20.29
C GLU A 211 2.15 19.44 18.87
N MET A 212 3.10 20.21 18.32
CA MET A 212 2.96 20.86 17.02
C MET A 212 2.89 19.84 15.86
N CYS A 213 2.10 20.14 14.84
CA CYS A 213 2.13 19.43 13.55
C CYS A 213 3.58 19.30 13.01
N LEU A 214 3.90 18.18 12.39
CA LEU A 214 5.24 17.92 11.83
C LEU A 214 5.50 18.70 10.52
N VAL A 215 4.45 19.17 9.83
CA VAL A 215 4.60 19.87 8.55
C VAL A 215 5.26 21.25 8.71
N PRO A 216 4.78 22.15 9.61
CA PRO A 216 5.46 23.41 9.88
C PRO A 216 6.89 23.25 10.42
N GLN A 217 7.20 22.10 11.03
CA GLN A 217 8.55 21.75 11.48
C GLN A 217 9.50 21.36 10.33
N GLY A 218 8.98 21.30 9.10
CA GLY A 218 9.72 21.07 7.86
C GLY A 218 9.63 19.66 7.31
N LEU A 219 8.79 18.79 7.88
CA LEU A 219 8.67 17.41 7.41
C LEU A 219 7.54 17.26 6.39
N VAL A 220 7.86 16.69 5.23
CA VAL A 220 6.86 16.23 4.26
C VAL A 220 6.09 15.04 4.84
N CYS A 221 4.96 15.32 5.49
CA CYS A 221 4.05 14.34 6.09
C CYS A 221 2.89 14.04 5.13
N MET A 222 2.70 12.79 4.74
CA MET A 222 1.66 12.38 3.79
C MET A 222 0.24 12.33 4.39
N GLY A 223 0.09 12.61 5.69
CA GLY A 223 -1.20 12.53 6.40
C GLY A 223 -2.36 13.31 5.75
N PRO A 224 -2.17 14.55 5.26
CA PRO A 224 -3.19 15.33 4.56
C PRO A 224 -3.75 14.64 3.30
N ALA A 225 -2.94 13.82 2.63
CA ALA A 225 -3.28 13.08 1.43
C ALA A 225 -3.56 11.59 1.70
N THR A 226 -3.70 11.17 2.96
CA THR A 226 -3.86 9.77 3.35
C THR A 226 -5.12 9.57 4.16
N THR A 227 -5.85 8.48 3.96
CA THR A 227 -7.05 8.17 4.74
C THR A 227 -6.76 7.97 6.24
N SER A 228 -7.72 8.31 7.10
CA SER A 228 -7.60 8.31 8.56
C SER A 228 -7.67 6.94 9.24
N ILE A 229 -7.82 5.86 8.47
CA ILE A 229 -8.08 4.50 8.98
C ILE A 229 -7.06 4.06 10.05
N CYS A 230 -5.78 4.40 9.90
CA CYS A 230 -4.75 3.91 10.82
C CYS A 230 -4.75 4.58 12.21
N GLY A 231 -5.45 5.69 12.40
CA GLY A 231 -5.47 6.42 13.68
C GLY A 231 -4.22 7.26 13.96
N ALA A 232 -3.42 7.57 12.94
CA ALA A 232 -2.24 8.45 13.02
C ALA A 232 -1.12 7.96 13.97
N GLU A 233 -0.84 6.66 13.94
CA GLU A 233 0.20 6.04 14.78
C GLU A 233 1.59 6.65 14.54
N CYS A 234 2.02 6.89 13.30
CA CYS A 234 3.38 7.42 13.05
C CYS A 234 3.56 8.83 13.64
N PRO A 235 2.66 9.81 13.35
CA PRO A 235 2.78 11.14 13.96
C PRO A 235 2.75 11.13 15.49
N SER A 236 2.02 10.20 16.12
CA SER A 236 1.98 10.10 17.59
C SER A 236 3.32 9.75 18.23
N ILE A 237 4.24 9.15 17.47
CA ILE A 237 5.61 8.83 17.92
C ILE A 237 6.68 9.74 17.31
N GLY A 238 6.28 10.89 16.74
CA GLY A 238 7.22 11.88 16.18
C GLY A 238 7.73 11.59 14.77
N ILE A 239 7.15 10.62 14.07
CA ILE A 239 7.54 10.26 12.71
C ILE A 239 6.48 10.74 11.72
N LYS A 240 6.91 11.37 10.62
CA LYS A 240 5.99 11.82 9.56
C LYS A 240 5.24 10.63 8.95
N CYS A 241 3.96 10.82 8.64
CA CYS A 241 3.18 9.82 7.92
C CYS A 241 3.81 9.57 6.53
N GLN A 242 3.97 8.29 6.16
CA GLN A 242 4.49 7.86 4.86
C GLN A 242 3.38 7.54 3.84
N GLY A 243 2.12 7.69 4.23
CA GLY A 243 0.98 7.53 3.34
C GLY A 243 0.61 6.09 2.99
N CYS A 244 1.00 5.13 3.83
CA CYS A 244 0.88 3.71 3.52
C CYS A 244 -0.55 3.16 3.43
N TYR A 245 -1.57 3.91 3.86
CA TYR A 245 -2.99 3.56 3.68
C TYR A 245 -3.59 4.10 2.38
N GLY A 246 -2.81 4.84 1.58
CA GLY A 246 -3.26 5.42 0.33
C GLY A 246 -4.25 6.58 0.49
N PRO A 247 -4.78 7.09 -0.64
CA PRO A 247 -5.57 8.31 -0.69
C PRO A 247 -6.97 8.17 -0.06
N THR A 248 -7.65 9.30 0.11
CA THR A 248 -9.09 9.33 0.39
C THR A 248 -9.89 9.03 -0.88
N PHE A 249 -11.19 8.72 -0.72
CA PHE A 249 -12.07 8.31 -1.81
C PHE A 249 -12.21 9.31 -2.98
N ASN A 250 -11.93 10.60 -2.74
CA ASN A 250 -12.01 11.66 -3.76
C ASN A 250 -10.67 11.93 -4.47
N VAL A 251 -9.62 11.18 -4.13
CA VAL A 251 -8.27 11.39 -4.65
C VAL A 251 -7.84 10.13 -5.39
N VAL A 252 -7.63 10.27 -6.69
CA VAL A 252 -7.11 9.17 -7.53
C VAL A 252 -5.60 9.03 -7.31
N ASP A 253 -4.86 10.13 -7.42
CA ASP A 253 -3.41 10.15 -7.33
C ASP A 253 -2.97 10.84 -6.03
N GLN A 254 -2.53 10.02 -5.07
CA GLN A 254 -2.09 10.45 -3.75
C GLN A 254 -0.89 11.39 -3.83
N GLY A 255 0.14 10.99 -4.59
CA GLY A 255 1.38 11.73 -4.68
C GLY A 255 1.17 13.07 -5.37
N ALA A 256 0.41 13.11 -6.47
CA ALA A 256 0.09 14.35 -7.17
C ALA A 256 -0.69 15.33 -6.27
N LYS A 257 -1.64 14.83 -5.47
CA LYS A 257 -2.36 15.68 -4.51
C LYS A 257 -1.47 16.20 -3.39
N MET A 258 -0.55 15.39 -2.88
CA MET A 258 0.38 15.87 -1.86
C MET A 258 1.36 16.90 -2.44
N ILE A 259 1.91 16.66 -3.64
CA ILE A 259 2.77 17.62 -4.35
C ILE A 259 2.02 18.94 -4.55
N SER A 260 0.77 18.89 -5.01
CA SER A 260 -0.06 20.09 -5.18
C SER A 260 -0.24 20.86 -3.87
N ALA A 261 -0.42 20.15 -2.74
CA ALA A 261 -0.67 20.78 -1.46
C ALA A 261 0.60 21.44 -0.89
N ILE A 262 1.75 20.76 -0.97
CA ILE A 262 3.04 21.33 -0.55
C ILE A 262 3.45 22.49 -1.45
N GLY A 263 3.32 22.34 -2.77
CA GLY A 263 3.63 23.42 -3.71
C GLY A 263 2.71 24.65 -3.56
N SER A 264 1.56 24.52 -2.90
CA SER A 264 0.66 25.65 -2.60
C SER A 264 1.01 26.34 -1.28
N ASP A 265 1.41 25.57 -0.26
CA ASP A 265 1.56 26.08 1.11
C ASP A 265 3.03 26.38 1.49
N PHE A 266 3.99 25.96 0.67
CA PHE A 266 5.40 26.29 0.88
C PHE A 266 5.66 27.79 0.68
N GLY A 267 6.19 28.45 1.71
CA GLY A 267 6.48 29.88 1.72
C GLY A 267 5.24 30.76 1.56
N VAL A 268 4.04 30.27 1.90
CA VAL A 268 2.76 30.97 1.68
C VAL A 268 2.69 32.34 2.38
N GLU A 269 3.35 32.52 3.52
CA GLU A 269 3.44 33.83 4.21
C GLU A 269 4.18 34.90 3.37
N ARG A 270 5.01 34.44 2.43
CA ARG A 270 5.79 35.25 1.49
C ARG A 270 5.46 34.91 0.04
N ASP A 271 4.23 34.47 -0.24
CA ASP A 271 3.69 33.98 -1.54
C ASP A 271 4.11 34.83 -2.75
N LYS A 272 4.09 36.16 -2.62
CA LYS A 272 4.47 37.08 -3.74
C LYS A 272 5.97 37.12 -4.05
N THR A 273 6.79 36.52 -3.21
CA THR A 273 8.26 36.65 -3.24
C THR A 273 9.01 35.33 -3.09
N VAL A 274 8.33 34.23 -2.77
CA VAL A 274 8.93 32.90 -2.73
C VAL A 274 9.39 32.50 -4.13
N ASP A 275 10.58 31.91 -4.24
CA ASP A 275 11.06 31.35 -5.49
C ASP A 275 10.39 29.97 -5.69
N PRO A 276 9.61 29.74 -6.76
CA PRO A 276 8.96 28.45 -6.99
C PRO A 276 9.94 27.28 -7.13
N GLU A 277 11.20 27.53 -7.48
CA GLU A 277 12.22 26.49 -7.55
C GLU A 277 12.72 26.06 -6.16
N GLU A 278 12.52 26.88 -5.12
CA GLU A 278 13.00 26.63 -3.76
C GLU A 278 12.45 25.29 -3.22
N VAL A 279 11.13 25.09 -3.29
CA VAL A 279 10.47 23.85 -2.83
C VAL A 279 10.95 22.60 -3.57
N ALA A 280 11.22 22.73 -4.88
CA ALA A 280 11.67 21.61 -5.70
C ALA A 280 13.13 21.23 -5.39
N ASN A 281 13.97 22.23 -5.13
CA ASN A 281 15.39 22.04 -4.83
C ASN A 281 15.66 21.45 -3.44
N GLU A 282 14.71 21.54 -2.51
CA GLU A 282 14.82 20.93 -1.17
C GLU A 282 14.43 19.44 -1.12
N LEU A 283 13.98 18.87 -2.25
CA LEU A 283 13.55 17.47 -2.35
C LEU A 283 14.52 16.64 -3.18
N ASP A 284 15.30 15.78 -2.50
CA ASP A 284 16.25 14.87 -3.16
C ASP A 284 15.55 13.76 -3.98
N ASP A 285 14.47 13.19 -3.45
CA ASP A 285 13.74 12.06 -4.05
C ASP A 285 12.24 12.30 -4.03
N ILE A 286 11.73 12.83 -5.14
CA ILE A 286 10.31 13.14 -5.32
C ILE A 286 9.47 11.85 -5.33
N VAL A 287 9.88 10.83 -6.08
CA VAL A 287 9.04 9.63 -6.23
C VAL A 287 9.02 8.83 -4.93
N GLY A 288 10.18 8.61 -4.31
CA GLY A 288 10.26 7.91 -3.03
C GLY A 288 9.61 8.65 -1.87
N THR A 289 9.46 9.98 -1.96
CA THR A 289 8.73 10.78 -0.96
C THR A 289 7.21 10.71 -1.14
N PHE A 290 6.71 10.81 -2.37
CA PHE A 290 5.27 10.99 -2.62
C PHE A 290 4.52 9.73 -3.07
N TYR A 291 5.23 8.72 -3.55
CA TYR A 291 4.64 7.54 -4.19
C TYR A 291 5.17 6.21 -3.63
N THR A 292 5.73 6.22 -2.42
CA THR A 292 6.33 5.04 -1.77
C THR A 292 5.43 3.80 -1.83
N TYR A 293 4.11 3.98 -1.71
CA TYR A 293 3.14 2.88 -1.64
C TYR A 293 2.12 2.86 -2.79
N THR A 294 2.10 3.89 -3.63
CA THR A 294 0.99 4.14 -4.57
C THR A 294 1.45 4.41 -6.00
N LEU A 295 2.76 4.31 -6.30
CA LEU A 295 3.28 4.50 -7.66
C LEU A 295 2.51 3.69 -8.72
N PRO A 296 2.22 2.38 -8.54
CA PRO A 296 1.53 1.60 -9.57
C PRO A 296 0.10 2.05 -9.90
N ALA A 297 -0.56 2.74 -8.97
CA ALA A 297 -1.91 3.30 -9.11
C ALA A 297 -1.92 4.78 -9.52
N ALA A 298 -0.74 5.42 -9.62
CA ALA A 298 -0.62 6.80 -10.04
C ALA A 298 -1.04 7.00 -11.50
N LEU A 299 -1.33 8.25 -11.88
CA LEU A 299 -1.63 8.61 -13.27
C LEU A 299 -0.45 8.31 -14.20
N VAL A 300 0.77 8.44 -13.70
CA VAL A 300 2.01 8.06 -14.38
C VAL A 300 2.70 6.96 -13.54
N PRO A 301 2.38 5.67 -13.78
CA PRO A 301 2.73 4.62 -12.83
C PRO A 301 4.11 3.99 -13.04
N LEU A 302 4.94 4.59 -13.89
CA LEU A 302 6.27 4.08 -14.27
C LEU A 302 7.16 5.21 -14.82
N LYS A 303 8.47 4.99 -14.80
CA LYS A 303 9.43 5.92 -15.41
C LYS A 303 9.49 5.71 -16.92
N MET A 304 8.95 6.65 -17.69
CA MET A 304 9.05 6.63 -19.15
C MET A 304 10.51 6.75 -19.61
N ARG A 305 10.98 5.80 -20.40
CA ARG A 305 12.29 5.86 -21.07
C ARG A 305 12.10 6.13 -22.55
N LYS A 306 12.95 6.98 -23.14
CA LYS A 306 12.99 7.13 -24.60
C LYS A 306 13.65 5.88 -25.16
N GLU A 307 13.00 5.18 -26.08
CA GLU A 307 13.59 4.02 -26.76
C GLU A 307 15.00 4.38 -27.29
N GLY A 308 16.01 3.58 -26.93
CA GLY A 308 17.40 3.76 -27.36
C GLY A 308 18.33 4.47 -26.37
N LYS A 309 17.90 4.77 -25.14
CA LYS A 309 18.78 5.17 -24.02
C LYS A 309 18.36 4.56 -22.69
#